data_AF-A0A9E5K0L1-F1
#
_entry.id   AF-A0A9E5K0L1-F1
#
_cell.length_a   1.000
_cell.length_b   1.000
_cell.length_c   1.000
_cell.angle_alpha   90.00
_cell.angle_beta   90.00
_cell.angle_gamma   90.00
#
_symmetry.space_group_name_H-M   'P 1'
#
loop_
_entity.id
_entity.type
_entity.pdbx_description
1 polymer ?
#
loop_
_entity_poly.entity_id
_entity_poly.type
_entity_poly.pdbx_seq_one_letter_code
_entity_poly.pdbx_strand_id
1 'polypeptide(L)'
;MQQEIMQQGVDLMLFGMGSVFVFLTVLVIATMIMSSLVQRFFPEPVPLPVPAAKAPVPAGVNDPKLLAIIKAAVDKHRAKK
;
A
#
# COMPACT_ATOMS: atom_id res chain seq x y z
N MET A 1 -19.16 47.44 11.71
CA MET A 1 -17.69 47.55 11.53
C MET A 1 -16.96 46.26 11.92
N GLN A 2 -17.06 45.73 13.15
CA GLN A 2 -16.33 44.49 13.51
C GLN A 2 -16.74 43.22 12.74
N GLN A 3 -18.03 43.05 12.44
CA GLN A 3 -18.49 41.89 11.66
C GLN A 3 -17.92 41.87 10.23
N GLU A 4 -17.64 43.05 9.68
CA GLU A 4 -17.09 43.24 8.33
C GLU A 4 -15.67 42.69 8.24
N ILE A 5 -14.80 43.03 9.22
CA ILE A 5 -13.41 42.55 9.26
C ILE A 5 -13.33 41.02 9.45
N MET A 6 -14.19 40.46 10.30
CA MET A 6 -14.23 39.00 10.50
C MET A 6 -14.64 38.29 9.21
N GLN A 7 -15.65 38.81 8.51
CA GLN A 7 -16.14 38.25 7.26
C GLN A 7 -15.08 38.35 6.14
N GLN A 8 -14.39 39.49 6.06
CA GLN A 8 -13.28 39.70 5.13
C GLN A 8 -12.08 38.77 5.40
N GLY A 9 -11.78 38.51 6.68
CA GLY A 9 -10.74 37.56 7.08
C GLY A 9 -11.09 36.12 6.68
N VAL A 10 -12.35 35.72 6.83
CA VAL A 10 -12.84 34.40 6.39
C VAL A 10 -12.78 34.27 4.87
N ASP A 11 -13.21 35.28 4.13
CA ASP A 11 -13.12 35.28 2.66
C ASP A 11 -11.66 35.17 2.19
N LEU A 12 -10.75 35.92 2.81
CA LEU A 12 -9.31 35.84 2.52
C LEU A 12 -8.72 34.46 2.82
N MET A 13 -9.11 33.86 3.96
CA MET A 13 -8.70 32.49 4.32
C MET A 13 -9.24 31.47 3.31
N LEU A 14 -10.51 31.59 2.92
CA LEU A 14 -11.13 30.68 1.95
C LEU A 14 -10.41 30.76 0.61
N PHE A 15 -10.08 31.96 0.15
CA PHE A 15 -9.39 32.18 -1.12
C PHE A 15 -7.93 31.71 -1.07
N GLY A 16 -7.20 32.09 -0.02
CA GLY A 16 -5.79 31.74 0.16
C GLY A 16 -5.61 30.25 0.38
N MET A 17 -6.32 29.66 1.34
CA MET A 17 -6.23 28.23 1.64
C MET A 17 -6.84 27.37 0.53
N GLY A 18 -7.94 27.82 -0.08
CA GLY A 18 -8.59 27.11 -1.19
C GLY A 18 -7.74 27.05 -2.45
N SER A 19 -7.12 28.17 -2.85
CA SER A 19 -6.23 28.20 -4.02
C SER A 19 -5.01 27.29 -3.85
N VAL A 20 -4.40 27.30 -2.65
CA VAL A 20 -3.28 26.41 -2.32
C VAL A 20 -3.73 24.95 -2.37
N PHE A 21 -4.89 24.63 -1.78
CA PHE A 21 -5.44 23.26 -1.82
C PHE A 21 -5.68 22.77 -3.25
N VAL A 22 -6.27 23.60 -4.12
CA VAL A 22 -6.48 23.28 -5.53
C VAL A 22 -5.15 23.09 -6.24
N PHE A 23 -4.19 23.98 -6.02
CA PHE A 23 -2.86 23.89 -6.62
C PHE A 23 -2.14 22.60 -6.23
N LEU A 24 -2.13 22.26 -4.94
CA LEU A 24 -1.55 21.01 -4.45
C LEU A 24 -2.28 19.78 -5.01
N THR A 25 -3.62 19.82 -5.10
CA THR A 25 -4.41 18.74 -5.70
C THR A 25 -4.00 18.51 -7.16
N VAL A 26 -3.84 19.59 -7.95
CA VAL A 26 -3.36 19.52 -9.32
C VAL A 26 -1.94 18.93 -9.39
N LEU A 27 -1.04 19.35 -8.49
CA LEU A 27 0.31 18.78 -8.43
C LEU A 27 0.30 17.28 -8.10
N VAL A 28 -0.54 16.84 -7.16
CA VAL A 28 -0.68 15.41 -6.82
C VAL A 28 -1.21 14.62 -8.02
N ILE A 29 -2.21 15.14 -8.73
CA ILE A 29 -2.70 14.48 -9.95
C ILE A 29 -1.60 14.41 -11.01
N ALA A 30 -0.84 15.48 -11.20
CA ALA A 30 0.27 15.50 -12.15
C ALA A 30 1.35 14.48 -11.81
N THR A 31 1.72 14.34 -10.52
CA THR A 31 2.69 13.32 -10.09
C THR A 31 2.14 11.91 -10.21
N MET A 32 0.84 11.69 -9.97
CA MET A 32 0.19 10.41 -10.23
C MET A 32 0.22 10.03 -11.71
N ILE A 33 -0.05 10.99 -12.61
CA ILE A 33 0.04 10.79 -14.05
C ILE A 33 1.48 10.43 -14.43
N MET A 34 2.48 11.20 -13.96
CA MET A 34 3.89 10.88 -14.20
C MET A 34 4.23 9.47 -13.70
N SER A 35 3.82 9.10 -12.49
CA SER A 35 4.06 7.77 -11.92
C SER A 35 3.45 6.67 -12.79
N SER A 36 2.21 6.86 -13.26
CA SER A 36 1.53 5.90 -14.14
C SER A 36 2.21 5.79 -15.50
N LEU A 37 2.62 6.92 -16.10
CA LEU A 37 3.35 6.94 -17.36
C LEU A 37 4.69 6.21 -17.22
N VAL A 38 5.45 6.47 -16.14
CA VAL A 38 6.71 5.80 -15.88
C VAL A 38 6.51 4.30 -15.74
N GLN A 39 5.55 3.84 -14.93
CA GLN A 39 5.27 2.40 -14.78
C GLN A 39 4.86 1.74 -16.11
N ARG A 40 4.15 2.46 -16.99
CA ARG A 40 3.65 1.92 -18.26
C ARG A 40 4.69 1.92 -19.38
N PHE A 41 5.52 2.96 -19.47
CA PHE A 41 6.51 3.11 -20.54
C PHE A 41 7.92 2.64 -20.15
N PHE A 42 8.22 2.68 -18.86
CA PHE A 42 9.47 2.19 -18.26
C PHE A 42 9.16 1.22 -17.13
N PRO A 43 8.54 0.06 -17.43
CA PRO A 43 8.34 -0.97 -16.43
C PRO A 43 9.71 -1.36 -15.87
N GLU A 44 9.95 -0.99 -14.61
CA GLU A 44 11.14 -1.43 -13.90
C GLU A 44 11.09 -2.97 -13.85
N PRO A 45 12.14 -3.68 -14.29
CA PRO A 45 12.18 -5.12 -14.17
C PRO A 45 12.06 -5.45 -12.68
N VAL A 46 10.90 -5.97 -12.28
CA VAL A 46 10.70 -6.49 -10.92
C VAL A 46 11.84 -7.48 -10.71
N PRO A 47 12.72 -7.27 -9.70
CA PRO A 47 13.74 -8.25 -9.37
C PRO A 47 12.98 -9.54 -9.14
N LEU A 48 13.18 -10.52 -10.01
CA LEU A 48 12.63 -11.86 -9.82
C LEU A 48 13.00 -12.25 -8.39
N PRO A 49 12.06 -12.76 -7.57
CA PRO A 49 12.39 -13.24 -6.24
C PRO A 49 13.55 -14.21 -6.42
N VAL A 50 14.75 -13.79 -6.01
CA VAL A 50 15.91 -14.66 -6.00
C VAL A 50 15.46 -15.82 -5.14
N PRO A 51 15.49 -17.08 -5.64
CA PRO A 51 15.10 -18.21 -4.81
C PRO A 51 15.93 -18.09 -3.54
N ALA A 52 15.29 -17.78 -2.42
CA ALA A 52 15.96 -17.75 -1.14
C ALA A 52 16.64 -19.11 -1.04
N ALA A 53 17.97 -19.11 -0.90
CA ALA A 53 18.73 -20.34 -0.78
C ALA A 53 18.00 -21.21 0.24
N LYS A 54 17.50 -22.38 -0.20
CA LYS A 54 16.75 -23.29 0.67
C LYS A 54 17.61 -23.50 1.91
N ALA A 55 17.14 -22.98 3.05
CA ALA A 55 17.75 -23.28 4.33
C ALA A 55 17.80 -24.82 4.45
N PRO A 56 18.88 -25.39 5.03
CA PRO A 56 18.96 -26.83 5.23
C PRO A 56 17.68 -27.31 5.91
N VAL A 57 16.94 -28.15 5.20
CA VAL A 57 15.68 -28.69 5.71
C VAL A 57 16.05 -29.58 6.90
N PRO A 58 15.52 -29.35 8.12
CA PRO A 58 15.85 -30.19 9.26
C PRO A 58 15.56 -31.67 8.95
N ALA A 59 16.46 -32.56 9.33
CA ALA A 59 16.23 -34.00 9.24
C ALA A 59 14.98 -34.35 10.06
N GLY A 60 13.88 -34.66 9.38
CA GLY A 60 12.56 -34.88 10.01
C GLY A 60 11.38 -34.26 9.27
N VAL A 61 11.61 -33.33 8.33
CA VAL A 61 10.51 -32.72 7.53
C VAL A 61 9.80 -33.75 6.64
N ASN A 62 10.47 -34.85 6.29
CA ASN A 62 9.89 -35.94 5.51
C ASN A 62 9.38 -37.11 6.38
N ASP A 63 9.27 -36.95 7.70
CA ASP A 63 8.70 -37.98 8.57
C ASP A 63 7.20 -38.18 8.21
N PRO A 64 6.80 -39.36 7.70
CA PRO A 64 5.41 -39.64 7.32
C PRO A 64 4.43 -39.44 8.48
N LYS A 65 4.87 -39.71 9.71
CA LYS A 65 4.06 -39.52 10.92
C LYS A 65 3.80 -38.04 11.17
N LEU A 66 4.81 -37.20 11.00
CA LEU A 66 4.73 -35.76 11.23
C LEU A 66 3.83 -35.08 10.18
N LEU A 67 3.94 -35.50 8.91
CA LEU A 67 3.06 -35.05 7.82
C LEU A 67 1.59 -35.42 8.06
N ALA A 68 1.32 -36.65 8.54
CA ALA A 68 -0.04 -37.07 8.87
C ALA A 68 -0.66 -36.24 10.00
N ILE A 69 0.13 -35.91 11.03
CA ILE A 69 -0.31 -35.07 12.15
C ILE A 69 -0.61 -33.64 11.68
N ILE A 70 0.28 -33.04 10.88
CA ILE A 70 0.07 -31.68 10.33
C ILE A 70 -1.20 -31.64 9.48
N LYS A 71 -1.41 -32.63 8.61
CA LYS A 71 -2.61 -32.73 7.77
C LYS A 71 -3.88 -32.79 8.62
N ALA A 72 -3.93 -33.67 9.61
CA ALA A 72 -5.06 -33.79 10.52
C ALA A 72 -5.34 -32.50 11.31
N ALA A 73 -4.29 -31.79 11.73
CA ALA A 73 -4.42 -30.50 12.43
C ALA A 73 -5.00 -29.41 11.52
N VAL A 74 -4.54 -29.32 10.26
CA VAL A 74 -5.05 -28.36 9.28
C VAL A 74 -6.50 -28.64 8.91
N ASP A 75 -6.85 -29.90 8.67
CA ASP A 75 -8.22 -30.31 8.36
C ASP A 75 -9.17 -29.97 9.51
N LYS A 76 -8.75 -30.21 10.76
CA LYS A 76 -9.52 -29.85 11.96
C LYS A 76 -9.65 -28.34 12.15
N HIS A 77 -8.62 -27.56 11.85
CA HIS A 77 -8.68 -26.08 11.93
C HIS A 77 -9.63 -25.51 10.86
N ARG A 78 -9.58 -26.05 9.63
CA ARG A 78 -10.47 -25.65 8.53
C ARG A 78 -11.92 -26.02 8.79
N ALA A 79 -12.19 -27.19 9.39
CA ALA A 79 -13.55 -27.59 9.77
C ALA A 79 -14.12 -26.78 10.95
N LYS A 80 -13.27 -26.09 11.72
CA LYS A 80 -13.67 -25.26 12.87
C LYS A 80 -13.87 -23.78 12.51
N LYS A 81 -13.64 -23.38 11.26
CA LYS A 81 -13.90 -22.04 10.74
C LYS A 81 -15.09 -22.08 9.81
#